data_AF-A0A7K6ZVJ4-F1
#
_entry.id   AF-A0A7K6ZVJ4-F1
#
_cell.length_a   1.000
_cell.length_b   1.000
_cell.length_c   1.000
_cell.angle_alpha   90.00
_cell.angle_beta   90.00
_cell.angle_gamma   90.00
#
_symmetry.space_group_name_H-M   'P 1'
#
loop_
_entity.id
_entity.type
_entity.pdbx_description
1 polymer ?
#
loop_
_entity_poly.entity_id
_entity_poly.type
_entity_poly.pdbx_seq_one_letter_code
_entity_poly.pdbx_strand_id
1 'polypeptide(L)'
;VSASASHLLLPGCELSSSTKSYTFKVDEEDDSDHILALSVVCLTDGAKDECNVVEVVGRNHENQEIAVPVANLRLSCQPLLSLDNFQLQPPVTFRLAAGSGPVHVAGWHQILQRDDDSFEEEDDMSEDEIAPIMPAKKQRGKQ
;
A
#
# COMPACT_ATOMS: atom_id res chain seq x y z
N VAL A 1 -12.31 -17.68 -0.71
CA VAL A 1 -11.49 -16.93 0.25
C VAL A 1 -11.15 -15.58 -0.37
N SER A 2 -11.69 -14.49 0.17
CA SER A 2 -11.39 -13.13 -0.31
C SER A 2 -10.75 -12.40 0.85
N ALA A 3 -9.42 -12.30 0.85
CA ALA A 3 -8.70 -11.48 1.82
C ALA A 3 -9.31 -10.07 1.83
N SER A 4 -9.78 -9.61 2.99
CA SER A 4 -10.35 -8.29 3.13
C SER A 4 -9.22 -7.26 3.22
N ALA A 5 -9.05 -6.44 2.18
CA ALA A 5 -8.04 -5.39 2.12
C ALA A 5 -8.70 -4.01 2.26
N SER A 6 -8.39 -3.30 3.34
CA SER A 6 -8.85 -1.92 3.55
C SER A 6 -7.82 -0.91 3.06
N HIS A 7 -8.27 0.10 2.30
CA HIS A 7 -7.42 1.17 1.78
C HIS A 7 -7.81 2.48 2.45
N LEU A 8 -6.89 3.03 3.23
CA LEU A 8 -7.05 4.36 3.83
C LEU A 8 -6.17 5.35 3.09
N LEU A 9 -6.74 6.51 2.74
CA LEU A 9 -5.93 7.65 2.34
C LEU A 9 -5.10 8.05 3.56
N LEU A 10 -3.78 8.03 3.42
CA LEU A 10 -2.96 8.59 4.49
C LEU A 10 -3.16 10.10 4.53
N PRO A 11 -3.27 10.69 5.74
CA PRO A 11 -2.92 12.09 5.89
C PRO A 11 -1.47 12.20 5.42
N GLY A 12 -1.24 12.76 4.23
CA GLY A 12 0.10 12.98 3.72
C GLY A 12 0.94 13.78 4.72
N CYS A 13 2.26 13.68 4.64
CA CYS A 13 3.14 14.45 5.50
C CYS A 13 3.81 15.58 4.74
N GLU A 14 4.01 16.72 5.41
CA GLU A 14 4.81 17.81 4.92
C GLU A 14 6.19 17.79 5.59
N LEU A 15 7.24 17.91 4.78
CA LEU A 15 8.61 18.08 5.23
C LEU A 15 9.11 19.47 4.87
N SER A 16 9.71 20.16 5.82
CA SER A 16 10.20 21.53 5.66
C SER A 16 11.45 21.77 6.50
N SER A 17 11.97 23.00 6.48
CA SER A 17 13.09 23.37 7.35
C SER A 17 12.77 23.29 8.84
N SER A 18 11.51 23.49 9.24
CA SER A 18 11.06 23.36 10.63
C SER A 18 10.68 21.93 10.99
N THR A 19 10.12 21.18 10.04
CA THR A 19 9.70 19.79 10.23
C THR A 19 10.50 18.90 9.28
N LYS A 20 11.73 18.55 9.67
CA LYS A 20 12.66 17.83 8.80
C LYS A 20 12.33 16.36 8.58
N SER A 21 11.49 15.78 9.43
CA SER A 21 11.15 14.35 9.36
C SER A 21 9.75 14.05 9.87
N TYR A 22 9.17 12.98 9.35
CA TYR A 22 7.90 12.41 9.80
C TYR A 22 8.03 10.87 9.84
N THR A 23 7.62 10.26 10.94
CA THR A 23 7.66 8.80 11.11
C THR A 23 6.25 8.23 11.07
N PHE A 24 6.03 7.33 10.11
CA PHE A 24 4.86 6.47 10.07
C PHE A 24 5.14 5.19 10.85
N LYS A 25 4.29 4.90 11.84
CA LYS A 25 4.35 3.70 12.66
C LYS A 25 2.93 3.19 12.91
N VAL A 26 2.81 1.89 13.07
CA VAL A 26 1.58 1.19 13.43
C VAL A 26 1.62 0.90 14.93
N ASP A 27 0.46 0.72 15.55
CA ASP A 27 0.36 0.25 16.93
C ASP A 27 0.97 -1.16 17.07
N GLU A 28 1.61 -1.43 18.20
CA GLU A 28 2.19 -2.75 18.49
C GLU A 28 1.10 -3.79 18.78
N GLU A 29 -0.10 -3.35 19.18
CA GLU A 29 -1.26 -4.21 19.42
C GLU A 29 -2.03 -4.58 18.14
N ASP A 30 -1.74 -3.96 16.98
CA ASP A 30 -2.37 -4.29 15.70
C ASP A 30 -1.68 -5.52 15.08
N ASP A 31 -2.43 -6.60 14.91
CA ASP A 31 -1.97 -7.88 14.37
C ASP A 31 -2.16 -8.00 12.84
N SER A 32 -2.70 -6.96 12.21
CA SER A 32 -2.87 -6.87 10.76
C SER A 32 -1.53 -6.64 10.05
N ASP A 33 -1.45 -7.02 8.78
CA ASP A 33 -0.31 -6.69 7.94
C ASP A 33 -0.50 -5.31 7.30
N HIS A 34 0.44 -4.40 7.51
CA HIS A 34 0.36 -3.02 7.02
C HIS A 34 1.39 -2.73 5.94
N ILE A 35 0.92 -2.07 4.88
CA ILE A 35 1.77 -1.58 3.79
C ILE A 35 1.52 -0.08 3.60
N LEU A 36 2.61 0.67 3.54
CA LEU A 36 2.61 2.07 3.18
C LEU A 36 2.99 2.21 1.70
N ALA A 37 2.05 2.59 0.84
CA ALA A 37 2.27 2.71 -0.60
C ALA A 37 2.34 4.18 -1.02
N LEU A 38 3.55 4.68 -1.32
CA LEU A 38 3.77 6.07 -1.71
C LEU A 38 3.32 6.33 -3.14
N SER A 39 2.49 7.35 -3.33
CA SER A 39 1.93 7.70 -4.64
C SER A 39 2.67 8.86 -5.30
N VAL A 40 2.95 9.93 -4.54
CA VAL A 40 3.50 11.18 -5.05
C VAL A 40 4.33 11.91 -4.00
N VAL A 41 5.38 12.56 -4.46
CA VAL A 41 6.15 13.55 -3.70
C VAL A 41 6.16 14.85 -4.51
N CYS A 42 5.78 15.97 -3.93
CA CYS A 42 5.74 17.25 -4.64
C CYS A 42 6.17 18.44 -3.78
N LEU A 43 6.71 19.45 -4.45
CA LEU A 43 6.90 20.78 -3.88
C LEU A 43 5.57 21.52 -3.87
N THR A 44 5.28 22.19 -2.76
CA THR A 44 4.04 22.97 -2.59
C THR A 44 4.34 24.47 -2.50
N ASP A 45 3.29 25.27 -2.29
CA ASP A 45 3.43 26.72 -2.18
C ASP A 45 4.43 27.11 -1.07
N GLY A 46 5.22 28.15 -1.33
CA GLY A 46 6.31 28.59 -0.47
C GLY A 46 7.65 27.88 -0.67
N ALA A 47 7.73 26.84 -1.50
CA ALA A 47 8.99 26.19 -1.82
C ALA A 47 9.93 27.10 -2.62
N LYS A 48 11.24 26.98 -2.37
CA LYS A 48 12.27 27.69 -3.14
C LYS A 48 12.69 26.87 -4.37
N ASP A 49 13.21 27.54 -5.39
CA ASP A 49 13.84 26.88 -6.54
C ASP A 49 15.24 26.37 -6.19
N GLU A 50 15.28 25.29 -5.41
CA GLU A 50 16.48 24.59 -4.99
C GLU A 50 16.27 23.07 -5.04
N CYS A 51 17.35 22.30 -4.87
CA CYS A 51 17.25 20.84 -4.81
C CYS A 51 16.74 20.41 -3.43
N ASN A 52 15.58 19.78 -3.42
CA ASN A 52 14.97 19.19 -2.24
C ASN A 52 15.08 17.66 -2.33
N VAL A 53 15.81 17.06 -1.40
CA VAL A 53 16.04 15.61 -1.40
C VAL A 53 15.27 14.98 -0.25
N VAL A 54 14.37 14.05 -0.59
CA VAL A 54 13.62 13.24 0.40
C VAL A 54 14.24 11.86 0.47
N GLU A 55 14.55 11.44 1.70
CA GLU A 55 15.00 10.11 2.04
C GLU A 55 13.91 9.34 2.78
N VAL A 56 13.91 8.03 2.62
CA VAL A 56 13.19 7.08 3.46
C VAL A 56 14.21 6.39 4.35
N VAL A 57 13.97 6.44 5.65
CA VAL A 57 14.70 5.70 6.67
C VAL A 57 13.83 4.54 7.14
N GLY A 58 14.36 3.33 7.04
CA GLY A 58 13.67 2.09 7.40
C GLY A 58 14.66 0.96 7.67
N ARG A 59 14.18 -0.26 7.81
CA ARG A 59 15.04 -1.44 8.03
C ARG A 59 15.22 -2.26 6.76
N ASN A 60 16.43 -2.74 6.53
CA ASN A 60 16.73 -3.68 5.44
C ASN A 60 16.44 -5.14 5.88
N HIS A 61 16.73 -6.10 4.99
CA HIS A 61 16.55 -7.54 5.25
C HIS A 61 17.46 -8.09 6.38
N GLU A 62 18.55 -7.40 6.71
CA GLU A 62 19.44 -7.71 7.85
C GLU A 62 19.00 -7.00 9.14
N ASN A 63 17.81 -6.38 9.14
CA ASN A 63 17.26 -5.59 10.25
C ASN A 63 18.12 -4.38 10.66
N GLN A 64 18.95 -3.88 9.75
CA GLN A 64 19.76 -2.66 9.94
C GLN A 64 18.98 -1.43 9.47
N GLU A 65 19.10 -0.33 10.20
CA GLU A 65 18.57 0.96 9.76
C GLU A 65 19.37 1.47 8.56
N ILE A 66 18.66 1.79 7.47
CA ILE A 66 19.22 2.37 6.25
C ILE A 66 18.43 3.61 5.84
N ALA A 67 19.12 4.55 5.21
CA ALA A 67 18.51 5.74 4.60
C ALA A 67 18.69 5.68 3.08
N VAL A 68 17.60 5.81 2.33
CA VAL A 68 17.59 5.72 0.86
C VAL A 68 16.95 6.99 0.29
N PRO A 69 17.63 7.76 -0.58
CA PRO A 69 17.01 8.89 -1.27
C PRO A 69 15.97 8.36 -2.27
N VAL A 70 14.73 8.84 -2.15
CA VAL A 70 13.59 8.42 -2.98
C VAL A 70 13.09 9.51 -3.92
N ALA A 71 13.41 10.78 -3.64
CA ALA A 71 13.03 11.90 -4.50
C ALA A 71 14.10 13.00 -4.49
N ASN A 72 14.32 13.62 -5.64
CA ASN A 72 15.06 14.87 -5.79
C ASN A 72 14.18 15.82 -6.61
N LEU A 73 13.70 16.88 -5.97
CA LEU A 73 12.73 17.82 -6.53
C LEU A 73 13.30 19.22 -6.62
N ARG A 74 12.91 19.94 -7.66
CA ARG A 74 13.24 21.35 -7.86
C ARG A 74 12.16 22.01 -8.71
N LEU A 75 11.67 23.20 -8.31
CA LEU A 75 10.55 23.86 -8.99
C LEU A 75 10.77 24.07 -10.49
N SER A 76 11.97 24.50 -10.90
CA SER A 76 12.30 24.76 -12.31
C SER A 76 12.56 23.51 -13.16
N CYS A 77 12.72 22.33 -12.56
CA CYS A 77 13.09 21.11 -13.30
C CYS A 77 12.07 19.98 -13.11
N GLN A 78 11.78 19.66 -11.86
CA GLN A 78 10.94 18.52 -11.45
C GLN A 78 10.25 18.86 -10.13
N PRO A 79 9.12 19.59 -10.15
CA PRO A 79 8.38 19.96 -8.95
C PRO A 79 7.61 18.80 -8.33
N LEU A 80 7.36 17.73 -9.10
CA LEU A 80 6.55 16.58 -8.70
C LEU A 80 7.18 15.29 -9.21
N LEU A 81 7.11 14.24 -8.40
CA LEU A 81 7.51 12.88 -8.74
C LEU A 81 6.39 11.92 -8.35
N SER A 82 5.90 11.13 -9.30
CA SER A 82 5.04 9.98 -9.00
C SER A 82 5.90 8.76 -8.70
N LEU A 83 5.49 7.97 -7.71
CA LEU A 83 6.22 6.80 -7.22
C LEU A 83 5.49 5.47 -7.49
N ASP A 84 4.40 5.49 -8.27
CA ASP A 84 3.62 4.31 -8.66
C ASP A 84 3.35 3.33 -7.51
N ASN A 85 2.84 3.85 -6.39
CA ASN A 85 2.52 3.09 -5.18
C ASN A 85 3.72 2.35 -4.56
N PHE A 86 4.91 2.95 -4.59
CA PHE A 86 6.13 2.42 -3.97
C PHE A 86 5.88 1.95 -2.53
N GLN A 87 5.95 0.63 -2.31
CA GLN A 87 5.54 -0.03 -1.07
C GLN A 87 6.66 -0.07 -0.04
N LEU A 88 6.30 0.22 1.20
CA LEU A 88 7.18 0.24 2.37
C LEU A 88 6.51 -0.48 3.54
N GLN A 89 7.30 -1.27 4.27
CA GLN A 89 6.85 -1.90 5.51
C GLN A 89 7.12 -0.97 6.70
N PRO A 90 6.09 -0.56 7.45
CA PRO A 90 6.27 0.23 8.67
C PRO A 90 7.12 -0.51 9.73
N PRO A 91 7.81 0.21 10.63
CA PRO A 91 7.89 1.67 10.71
C PRO A 91 8.85 2.27 9.67
N VAL A 92 8.49 3.43 9.13
CA VAL A 92 9.33 4.18 8.20
C VAL A 92 9.32 5.67 8.49
N THR A 93 10.45 6.33 8.25
CA THR A 93 10.61 7.77 8.46
C THR A 93 10.97 8.46 7.17
N PHE A 94 10.19 9.47 6.77
CA PHE A 94 10.54 10.38 5.69
C PHE A 94 11.39 11.50 6.24
N ARG A 95 12.47 11.86 5.55
CA ARG A 95 13.42 12.90 5.97
C ARG A 95 13.78 13.81 4.81
N LEU A 96 13.76 15.13 5.04
CA LEU A 96 14.25 16.13 4.11
C LEU A 96 15.77 16.31 4.29
N ALA A 97 16.55 15.54 3.55
CA ALA A 97 18.00 15.50 3.62
C ALA A 97 18.67 16.76 3.06
N ALA A 98 18.06 17.39 2.06
CA ALA A 98 18.50 18.66 1.51
C ALA A 98 17.30 19.52 1.08
N GLY A 99 17.52 20.83 1.00
CA GLY A 99 16.47 21.82 0.73
C GLY A 99 15.68 22.24 1.97
N SER A 100 14.85 23.26 1.78
CA SER A 100 14.01 23.87 2.81
C SER A 100 12.53 23.47 2.70
N GLY A 101 12.13 22.80 1.61
CA GLY A 101 10.74 22.49 1.33
C GLY A 101 9.89 23.77 1.16
N PRO A 102 8.57 23.70 1.35
CA PRO A 102 7.84 22.52 1.80
C PRO A 102 7.72 21.42 0.73
N VAL A 103 7.86 20.16 1.15
CA VAL A 103 7.69 18.96 0.34
C VAL A 103 6.55 18.13 0.92
N HIS A 104 5.51 17.86 0.14
CA HIS A 104 4.42 16.98 0.52
C HIS A 104 4.67 15.56 0.00
N VAL A 105 4.48 14.57 0.87
CA VAL A 105 4.56 13.13 0.56
C VAL A 105 3.17 12.54 0.78
N ALA A 106 2.59 11.90 -0.24
CA ALA A 106 1.26 11.33 -0.17
C ALA A 106 1.22 9.89 -0.70
N GLY A 107 0.28 9.10 -0.20
CA GLY A 107 0.15 7.68 -0.52
C GLY A 107 -1.07 7.03 0.12
N TRP A 108 -1.07 5.70 0.12
CA TRP A 108 -2.11 4.84 0.67
C TRP A 108 -1.59 3.99 1.82
N HIS A 109 -2.40 3.83 2.85
CA HIS A 109 -2.19 2.84 3.90
C HIS A 109 -3.09 1.66 3.62
N GLN A 110 -2.46 0.55 3.28
CA GLN A 110 -3.14 -0.72 3.03
C GLN A 110 -3.06 -1.56 4.30
N ILE A 111 -4.22 -2.04 4.76
CA ILE A 111 -4.35 -2.94 5.90
C ILE A 111 -4.90 -4.25 5.38
N LEU A 112 -4.12 -5.32 5.57
CA LEU A 112 -4.45 -6.67 5.20
C LEU A 112 -4.77 -7.45 6.48
N GLN A 113 -6.01 -7.88 6.62
CA GLN A 113 -6.39 -8.75 7.73
C GLN A 113 -5.83 -10.14 7.48
N ARG A 114 -5.27 -10.75 8.53
CA ARG A 114 -4.95 -12.17 8.49
C ARG A 114 -6.27 -12.91 8.65
N ASP A 115 -6.65 -13.68 7.63
CA ASP A 115 -7.77 -14.61 7.76
C ASP A 115 -7.30 -15.71 8.72
N ASP A 116 -7.75 -15.64 9.98
CA ASP A 116 -7.63 -16.76 10.92
C ASP A 116 -8.57 -17.87 10.38
N ASP A 117 -8.06 -18.68 9.46
CA ASP A 117 -8.72 -19.89 8.98
C ASP A 117 -8.70 -20.99 10.08
N SER A 118 -9.23 -20.68 11.26
CA SER A 118 -9.69 -21.70 12.21
C SER A 118 -11.17 -22.01 11.96
N PHE A 119 -11.52 -22.33 10.71
CA PHE A 119 -12.78 -23.01 10.44
C PHE A 119 -12.57 -24.47 10.82
N GLU A 120 -13.15 -24.87 11.96
CA GLU A 120 -13.38 -26.27 12.26
C GLU A 120 -14.13 -26.87 11.06
N GLU A 121 -13.51 -27.85 10.39
CA GLU A 121 -14.16 -28.64 9.34
C GLU A 121 -15.38 -29.35 9.97
N GLU A 122 -16.55 -28.71 9.95
CA GLU A 122 -17.83 -29.42 10.05
C GLU A 122 -18.02 -30.20 8.74
N ASP A 123 -17.55 -31.44 8.80
CA ASP A 123 -17.68 -32.50 7.82
C ASP A 123 -19.18 -32.86 7.64
N ASP A 124 -19.96 -32.01 6.97
CA ASP A 124 -21.33 -32.33 6.52
C ASP A 124 -21.33 -32.74 5.04
N MET A 125 -20.82 -33.95 4.81
CA MET A 125 -20.91 -34.65 3.54
C MET A 125 -22.35 -35.15 3.32
N SER A 126 -23.25 -34.26 2.90
CA SER A 126 -24.55 -34.66 2.34
C SER A 126 -24.37 -35.05 0.87
N GLU A 127 -24.41 -36.36 0.64
CA GLU A 127 -24.27 -37.04 -0.65
C GLU A 127 -25.56 -36.86 -1.49
N ASP A 128 -25.66 -35.77 -2.25
CA ASP A 128 -26.74 -35.60 -3.23
C ASP A 128 -26.42 -36.38 -4.53
N GLU A 129 -27.02 -37.57 -4.64
CA GLU A 129 -27.05 -38.42 -5.84
C GLU A 129 -27.58 -37.64 -7.06
N ILE A 130 -26.70 -37.32 -8.02
CA ILE A 130 -27.08 -36.78 -9.32
C ILE A 130 -27.63 -37.92 -10.19
N ALA A 131 -28.96 -38.04 -10.28
CA ALA A 131 -29.60 -38.98 -11.20
C ALA A 131 -29.27 -38.63 -12.67
N PRO A 132 -28.88 -39.62 -13.52
CA PRO A 132 -28.49 -39.37 -14.90
C PRO A 132 -29.69 -38.98 -15.77
N ILE A 133 -29.57 -37.85 -16.47
CA ILE A 133 -30.56 -37.33 -17.42
C ILE A 133 -30.57 -38.23 -18.67
N MET A 134 -31.67 -38.94 -18.91
CA MET A 134 -31.85 -39.73 -20.14
C MET A 134 -32.29 -38.84 -21.32
N PRO A 135 -31.76 -39.04 -22.54
CA PRO A 135 -32.18 -38.29 -23.72
C PRO A 135 -33.60 -38.65 -24.17
N ALA A 136 -34.38 -37.64 -24.57
CA ALA A 136 -35.74 -37.79 -25.07
C ALA A 136 -35.82 -38.52 -26.42
N LYS A 137 -36.74 -39.49 -26.54
CA LYS A 137 -37.03 -40.19 -27.81
C LYS A 137 -37.82 -39.27 -28.76
N LYS A 138 -37.22 -38.93 -29.90
CA LYS A 138 -37.87 -38.21 -31.00
C LYS A 138 -38.86 -39.14 -31.73
N GLN A 139 -40.16 -38.84 -31.66
CA GLN A 139 -41.17 -39.49 -32.49
C GLN A 139 -41.00 -39.05 -33.96
N ARG A 140 -40.89 -40.03 -34.87
CA ARG A 140 -40.96 -39.82 -36.32
C ARG A 140 -42.43 -39.68 -36.71
N GLY A 141 -42.85 -38.49 -37.12
CA GLY A 141 -44.15 -38.30 -37.78
C GLY A 141 -44.15 -39.03 -39.13
N LYS A 142 -45.19 -39.82 -39.36
CA LYS A 142 -45.47 -40.50 -40.64
C LYS A 142 -45.88 -39.45 -41.68
N GLN A 143 -45.34 -39.60 -42.88
CA GLN A 143 -45.83 -38.97 -44.10
C GLN A 143 -46.79 -39.95 -44.80
#